data_AF-A0A2E7SDU0-F1
#
_entry.id   AF-A0A2E7SDU0-F1
#
_cell.length_a   1.000
_cell.length_b   1.000
_cell.length_c   1.000
_cell.angle_alpha   90.00
_cell.angle_beta   90.00
_cell.angle_gamma   90.00
#
_symmetry.space_group_name_H-M   'P 1'
#
loop_
_entity.id
_entity.type
_entity.pdbx_description
1 polymer ?
#
loop_
_entity_poly.entity_id
_entity_poly.type
_entity_poly.pdbx_seq_one_letter_code
_entity_poly.pdbx_strand_id
1 'polypeptide(L)'
;MLINEIHYRPANESVSEEFVELWNFKDEPVSLDSWQLDAGVRFVFTKITLPPDSGLVIAADAARFAELHPGVKNVVGNWRGQLSNNGETIRLVDANGATVDKVRYGTEGDWAQRIRGPLHGGHRGWTWHAIHDGGGHSLELMQPGLFNNHGQNWHSSLAKGGTAGRANSTKIANLPPLILGVIHTPAVPRSTDPVTVTARVIDESPDGTEAQLHYRLDGKANFHSLTMAQSGAEQFAATIPEQADGQVIEFYVSATDSQGVARTWPIAPGDCPRLLYQVDDQVVTPGRPVHRIILTKREHDELTQIGRRPWHNTSDAQMSGTFINRESGQTHVYYNVGVRLRGTTSRAATHKSRRVNFPNDRSWRGRTAINLNAIHPHAQELGSALFRLAGLPAPRARAVRVFENNEQLGGANQFGHYAELDPLNSEYIRWQFPNDDNGNLYKGGGHADLTYLGDEPAPYAELHFYAKQTNAWQNDYSDLIELLRALGQADEPPPASRMNIDAWMRHLAVHDLLGNEETSLATSDRGDYALYAGTAERRFA
;
A
#
# COMPACT_ATOMS: atom_id res chain seq x y z
N MET A 1 15.35 21.27 -5.25
CA MET A 1 14.31 20.69 -4.38
C MET A 1 14.19 21.56 -3.14
N LEU A 2 13.03 21.56 -2.52
CA LEU A 2 12.66 22.37 -1.36
C LEU A 2 11.95 21.53 -0.29
N ILE A 3 11.15 20.52 -0.62
CA ILE A 3 10.42 19.73 0.38
C ILE A 3 11.41 18.96 1.25
N ASN A 4 11.39 19.24 2.56
CA ASN A 4 12.43 18.85 3.51
C ASN A 4 11.92 17.96 4.66
N GLU A 5 10.71 18.23 5.16
CA GLU A 5 10.13 17.51 6.29
C GLU A 5 8.61 17.35 6.10
N ILE A 6 8.05 16.21 6.48
CA ILE A 6 6.62 15.89 6.35
C ILE A 6 6.13 15.23 7.64
N HIS A 7 5.24 15.91 8.37
CA HIS A 7 4.55 15.34 9.52
C HIS A 7 3.10 15.05 9.13
N TYR A 8 2.87 13.83 8.63
CA TYR A 8 1.57 13.44 8.04
C TYR A 8 0.69 12.61 8.98
N ARG A 9 1.23 12.07 10.08
CA ARG A 9 0.47 11.24 11.03
C ARG A 9 0.94 11.45 12.47
N PRO A 10 0.46 12.51 13.13
CA PRO A 10 0.73 12.79 14.54
C PRO A 10 0.32 11.61 15.45
N ALA A 11 0.93 11.50 16.63
CA ALA A 11 0.70 10.35 17.52
C ALA A 11 -0.74 10.25 18.05
N ASN A 12 -1.46 11.36 18.11
CA ASN A 12 -2.88 11.44 18.46
C ASN A 12 -3.80 11.41 17.23
N GLU A 13 -3.24 11.20 16.04
CA GLU A 13 -3.91 11.20 14.74
C GLU A 13 -4.65 12.53 14.41
N SER A 14 -4.28 13.64 15.06
CA SER A 14 -4.90 14.94 14.83
C SER A 14 -4.39 15.60 13.55
N VAL A 15 -5.26 15.73 12.54
CA VAL A 15 -4.94 16.42 11.27
C VAL A 15 -4.48 17.87 11.48
N SER A 16 -4.95 18.55 12.54
CA SER A 16 -4.55 19.93 12.83
C SER A 16 -3.06 20.06 13.21
N GLU A 17 -2.38 18.96 13.54
CA GLU A 17 -0.96 18.93 13.92
C GLU A 17 -0.03 18.54 12.75
N GLU A 18 -0.60 18.29 11.57
CA GLU A 18 0.18 18.00 10.37
C GLU A 18 0.94 19.25 9.88
N PHE A 19 2.11 19.04 9.28
CA PHE A 19 2.86 20.10 8.61
C PHE A 19 3.71 19.55 7.46
N VAL A 20 4.06 20.43 6.53
CA VAL A 20 5.09 20.22 5.50
C VAL A 20 6.10 21.35 5.62
N GLU A 21 7.39 21.03 5.62
CA GLU A 21 8.45 22.02 5.63
C GLU A 21 9.14 22.13 4.26
N LEU A 22 9.39 23.36 3.83
CA LEU A 22 10.29 23.67 2.74
C LEU A 22 11.63 24.17 3.30
N TRP A 23 12.74 23.80 2.68
CA TRP A 23 14.08 24.30 3.00
C TRP A 23 14.82 24.74 1.74
N ASN A 24 15.34 25.97 1.75
CA ASN A 24 16.14 26.47 0.64
C ASN A 24 17.62 26.12 0.83
N PHE A 25 18.06 25.05 0.18
CA PHE A 25 19.47 24.62 0.21
C PHE A 25 20.40 25.42 -0.71
N LYS A 26 19.89 26.44 -1.41
CA LYS A 26 20.70 27.30 -2.30
C LYS A 26 21.29 28.48 -1.53
N ASP A 27 22.25 29.15 -2.16
CA ASP A 27 22.90 30.38 -1.72
C ASP A 27 22.09 31.65 -2.04
N GLU A 28 21.05 31.53 -2.87
CA GLU A 28 20.18 32.64 -3.28
C GLU A 28 18.75 32.51 -2.72
N PRO A 29 18.07 33.63 -2.38
CA PRO A 29 16.69 33.62 -1.89
C PRO A 29 15.71 33.14 -2.97
N VAL A 30 14.66 32.45 -2.55
CA VAL A 30 13.57 31.96 -3.43
C VAL A 30 12.29 32.73 -3.13
N SER A 31 11.74 33.43 -4.13
CA SER A 31 10.39 34.00 -4.02
C SER A 31 9.36 32.90 -4.21
N LEU A 32 8.44 32.77 -3.25
CA LEU A 32 7.31 31.85 -3.29
C LEU A 32 6.00 32.56 -3.69
N ASP A 33 6.08 33.82 -4.14
CA ASP A 33 4.87 34.59 -4.47
C ASP A 33 4.03 33.87 -5.53
N SER A 34 2.76 33.60 -5.18
CA SER A 34 1.79 32.86 -5.99
C SER A 34 2.15 31.39 -6.30
N TRP A 35 3.15 30.81 -5.63
CA TRP A 35 3.40 29.38 -5.66
C TRP A 35 2.29 28.62 -4.93
N GLN A 36 2.19 27.31 -5.13
CA GLN A 36 1.13 26.50 -4.52
C GLN A 36 1.61 25.11 -4.12
N LEU A 37 1.06 24.59 -3.01
CA LEU A 37 0.89 23.16 -2.83
C LEU A 37 -0.42 22.77 -3.52
N ASP A 38 -0.35 21.97 -4.58
CA ASP A 38 -1.50 21.62 -5.43
C ASP A 38 -1.83 20.11 -5.44
N ALA A 39 -1.06 19.30 -4.71
CA ALA A 39 -1.29 17.88 -4.47
C ALA A 39 -0.97 17.53 -3.01
N GLY A 40 -1.69 16.55 -2.45
CA GLY A 40 -1.75 16.30 -1.01
C GLY A 40 -2.71 17.27 -0.35
N VAL A 41 -2.22 18.48 -0.08
CA VAL A 41 -3.01 19.58 0.49
C VAL A 41 -3.14 20.72 -0.52
N ARG A 42 -3.95 21.74 -0.21
CA ARG A 42 -4.10 22.96 -1.01
C ARG A 42 -3.69 24.17 -0.20
N PHE A 43 -2.62 24.84 -0.64
CA PHE A 43 -2.13 26.06 -0.03
C PHE A 43 -1.56 26.98 -1.12
N VAL A 44 -1.88 28.27 -1.06
CA VAL A 44 -1.35 29.28 -1.97
C VAL A 44 -0.44 30.20 -1.18
N PHE A 45 0.81 30.29 -1.59
CA PHE A 45 1.79 31.17 -0.98
C PHE A 45 1.52 32.62 -1.40
N THR A 46 1.62 33.54 -0.44
CA THR A 46 1.55 34.99 -0.69
C THR A 46 2.97 35.55 -0.86
N LYS A 47 3.18 36.85 -0.62
CA LYS A 47 4.49 37.52 -0.74
C LYS A 47 5.46 37.03 0.34
N ILE A 48 6.04 35.85 0.12
CA ILE A 48 7.02 35.20 0.97
C ILE A 48 8.30 35.02 0.15
N THR A 49 9.42 35.45 0.73
CA THR A 49 10.75 35.16 0.22
C THR A 49 11.43 34.23 1.22
N LEU A 50 11.84 33.05 0.77
CA LEU A 50 12.57 32.08 1.56
C LEU A 50 14.08 32.36 1.45
N PRO A 51 14.76 32.83 2.53
CA PRO A 51 16.18 33.11 2.49
C PRO A 51 17.05 31.88 2.17
N PRO A 52 18.32 32.07 1.77
CA PRO A 52 19.31 31.00 1.71
C PRO A 52 19.43 30.25 3.04
N ASP A 53 19.66 28.93 2.97
CA ASP A 53 19.82 28.00 4.10
C ASP A 53 18.81 28.20 5.24
N SER A 54 17.53 28.32 4.87
CA SER A 54 16.45 28.54 5.82
C SER A 54 15.20 27.73 5.49
N GLY A 55 14.41 27.43 6.52
CA GLY A 55 13.16 26.69 6.44
C GLY A 55 11.91 27.58 6.41
N LEU A 56 10.81 27.04 5.90
CA LEU A 56 9.45 27.57 6.07
C LEU A 56 8.52 26.40 6.34
N VAL A 57 7.85 26.44 7.49
CA VAL A 57 6.83 25.47 7.84
C VAL A 57 5.49 25.93 7.26
N ILE A 58 4.79 25.01 6.59
CA ILE A 58 3.39 25.14 6.22
C ILE A 58 2.63 24.19 7.13
N ALA A 59 1.78 24.71 8.01
CA ALA A 59 1.01 23.91 8.97
C ALA A 59 -0.45 23.71 8.52
N ALA A 60 -1.06 22.59 8.91
CA ALA A 60 -2.49 22.35 8.74
C ALA A 60 -3.32 23.42 9.45
N ASP A 61 -2.98 23.70 10.71
CA ASP A 61 -3.54 24.77 11.53
C ASP A 61 -2.38 25.56 12.16
N ALA A 62 -2.23 26.81 11.73
CA ALA A 62 -1.12 27.65 12.17
C ALA A 62 -1.21 28.03 13.66
N ALA A 63 -2.42 28.14 14.22
CA ALA A 63 -2.61 28.45 15.64
C ALA A 63 -2.24 27.23 16.49
N ARG A 64 -2.74 26.04 16.11
CA ARG A 64 -2.38 24.79 16.77
C ARG A 64 -0.88 24.51 16.70
N PHE A 65 -0.27 24.73 15.54
CA PHE A 65 1.16 24.57 15.38
C PHE A 65 1.95 25.52 16.29
N ALA A 66 1.53 26.79 16.42
CA ALA A 66 2.19 27.76 17.30
C ALA A 66 2.09 27.40 18.79
N GLU A 67 1.02 26.73 19.23
CA GLU A 67 0.90 26.18 20.59
C GLU A 67 1.93 25.09 20.86
N LEU A 68 2.15 24.20 19.90
CA LEU A 68 3.06 23.05 20.01
C LEU A 68 4.53 23.45 19.77
N HIS A 69 4.78 24.45 18.94
CA HIS A 69 6.10 24.88 18.50
C HIS A 69 6.32 26.40 18.70
N PRO A 70 6.21 26.95 19.93
CA PRO A 70 6.21 28.39 20.17
C PRO A 70 7.51 29.11 19.75
N GLY A 71 8.62 28.36 19.62
CA GLY A 71 9.91 28.87 19.16
C GLY A 71 10.04 29.01 17.64
N VAL A 72 9.15 28.40 16.86
CA VAL A 72 9.20 28.44 15.39
C VAL A 72 8.40 29.65 14.91
N LYS A 73 9.08 30.58 14.21
CA LYS A 73 8.48 31.85 13.76
C LYS A 73 8.27 31.92 12.25
N ASN A 74 9.01 31.13 11.51
CA ASN A 74 8.92 30.91 10.07
C ASN A 74 7.81 29.90 9.74
N VAL A 75 6.57 30.25 10.08
CA VAL A 75 5.39 29.41 9.86
C VAL A 75 4.32 30.17 9.09
N VAL A 76 3.73 29.48 8.12
CA VAL A 76 2.45 29.80 7.50
C VAL A 76 1.56 28.57 7.58
N GLY A 77 0.28 28.66 7.19
CA GLY A 77 -0.58 27.48 7.29
C GLY A 77 -2.04 27.75 7.03
N ASN A 78 -2.89 26.89 7.58
CA ASN A 78 -4.32 26.81 7.31
C ASN A 78 -4.60 26.33 5.88
N TRP A 79 -3.90 25.28 5.46
CA TRP A 79 -4.17 24.64 4.18
C TRP A 79 -5.56 24.00 4.15
N ARG A 80 -6.05 23.66 2.95
CA ARG A 80 -7.25 22.84 2.80
C ARG A 80 -6.87 21.40 2.47
N GLY A 81 -7.67 20.46 2.97
CA GLY A 81 -7.38 19.02 2.88
C GLY A 81 -6.55 18.53 4.06
N GLN A 82 -6.09 17.29 3.96
CA GLN A 82 -5.31 16.60 4.97
C GLN A 82 -4.34 15.67 4.27
N LEU A 83 -3.28 15.27 4.96
CA LEU A 83 -2.35 14.28 4.45
C LEU A 83 -2.89 12.85 4.63
N SER A 84 -2.53 11.95 3.72
CA SER A 84 -2.93 10.55 3.78
C SER A 84 -2.02 9.75 4.71
N ASN A 85 -2.64 9.02 5.65
CA ASN A 85 -1.91 8.14 6.57
C ASN A 85 -1.20 6.96 5.87
N ASN A 86 -1.51 6.66 4.60
CA ASN A 86 -0.94 5.52 3.85
C ASN A 86 -0.09 5.95 2.65
N GLY A 87 0.38 7.20 2.63
CA GLY A 87 1.25 7.72 1.58
C GLY A 87 0.52 8.35 0.39
N GLU A 88 1.02 9.49 -0.06
CA GLU A 88 0.50 10.19 -1.24
C GLU A 88 1.55 11.11 -1.87
N THR A 89 1.15 11.91 -2.85
CA THR A 89 2.02 12.87 -3.52
C THR A 89 1.79 14.28 -3.01
N ILE A 90 2.85 14.91 -2.51
CA ILE A 90 2.92 16.34 -2.24
C ILE A 90 3.64 16.99 -3.42
N ARG A 91 3.07 18.06 -3.96
CA ARG A 91 3.63 18.77 -5.11
C ARG A 91 3.61 20.27 -4.89
N LEU A 92 4.77 20.89 -5.10
CA LEU A 92 4.98 22.33 -5.10
C LEU A 92 5.09 22.81 -6.54
N VAL A 93 4.24 23.78 -6.91
CA VAL A 93 4.24 24.41 -8.23
C VAL A 93 4.52 25.90 -8.12
N ASP A 94 5.18 26.46 -9.13
CA ASP A 94 5.43 27.91 -9.22
C ASP A 94 4.18 28.67 -9.66
N ALA A 95 4.30 30.00 -9.79
CA ALA A 95 3.22 30.89 -10.22
C ALA A 95 2.69 30.60 -11.64
N ASN A 96 3.46 29.88 -12.48
CA ASN A 96 3.06 29.47 -13.83
C ASN A 96 2.47 28.04 -13.85
N GLY A 97 2.39 27.37 -12.71
CA GLY A 97 1.94 25.98 -12.59
C GLY A 97 3.02 24.95 -12.93
N ALA A 98 4.29 25.35 -13.10
CA ALA A 98 5.38 24.41 -13.34
C ALA A 98 5.76 23.72 -12.02
N THR A 99 5.97 22.40 -12.06
CA THR A 99 6.40 21.64 -10.87
C THR A 99 7.83 22.03 -10.48
N VAL A 100 7.98 22.61 -9.29
CA VAL A 100 9.29 22.95 -8.71
C VAL A 100 9.85 21.78 -7.91
N ASP A 101 8.98 21.12 -7.14
CA ASP A 101 9.34 19.97 -6.34
C ASP A 101 8.15 19.02 -6.15
N LYS A 102 8.43 17.73 -5.99
CA LYS A 102 7.43 16.70 -5.81
C LYS A 102 8.01 15.49 -5.09
N VAL A 103 7.34 15.06 -4.05
CA VAL A 103 7.64 13.82 -3.33
C VAL A 103 6.39 12.97 -3.22
N ARG A 104 6.51 11.67 -3.50
CA ARG A 104 5.52 10.68 -3.12
C ARG A 104 6.02 9.92 -1.90
N TYR A 105 5.55 10.30 -0.71
CA TYR A 105 5.92 9.59 0.51
C TYR A 105 5.12 8.29 0.66
N GLY A 106 5.68 7.36 1.42
CA GLY A 106 5.11 6.05 1.70
C GLY A 106 5.24 5.68 3.18
N THR A 107 4.58 4.59 3.55
CA THR A 107 4.67 3.99 4.90
C THR A 107 5.15 2.54 4.86
N GLU A 108 5.42 2.05 3.66
CA GLU A 108 5.90 0.71 3.37
C GLU A 108 7.03 0.77 2.33
N GLY A 109 7.74 -0.34 2.17
CA GLY A 109 8.79 -0.43 1.17
C GLY A 109 10.04 0.33 1.58
N ASP A 110 10.60 1.14 0.69
CA ASP A 110 11.85 1.88 0.91
C ASP A 110 11.72 3.01 1.94
N TRP A 111 10.49 3.31 2.37
CA TRP A 111 10.17 4.29 3.41
C TRP A 111 10.12 3.68 4.82
N ALA A 112 10.16 2.35 4.92
CA ALA A 112 9.92 1.64 6.17
C ALA A 112 10.85 0.43 6.33
N GLN A 113 10.84 -0.16 7.52
CA GLN A 113 11.59 -1.38 7.80
C GLN A 113 10.64 -2.57 7.86
N ARG A 114 11.06 -3.70 7.28
CA ARG A 114 10.33 -4.95 7.43
C ARG A 114 10.63 -5.57 8.79
N ILE A 115 9.61 -5.90 9.57
CA ILE A 115 9.76 -6.53 10.89
C ILE A 115 8.76 -7.67 11.08
N ARG A 116 8.97 -8.51 12.11
CA ARG A 116 7.97 -9.49 12.53
C ARG A 116 6.77 -8.77 13.15
N GLY A 117 5.58 -9.09 12.66
CA GLY A 117 4.32 -8.56 13.18
C GLY A 117 3.93 -9.15 14.54
N PRO A 118 2.82 -8.65 15.13
CA PRO A 118 2.26 -9.21 16.35
C PRO A 118 1.89 -10.69 16.18
N LEU A 119 1.88 -11.43 17.30
CA LEU A 119 1.42 -12.81 17.31
C LEU A 119 -0.09 -12.83 17.04
N HIS A 120 -0.51 -13.52 15.99
CA HIS A 120 -1.92 -13.67 15.65
C HIS A 120 -2.24 -15.14 15.41
N GLY A 121 -3.17 -15.68 16.18
CA GLY A 121 -3.48 -17.12 16.16
C GLY A 121 -2.25 -18.00 16.39
N GLY A 122 -1.22 -17.56 17.13
CA GLY A 122 0.02 -18.34 17.32
C GLY A 122 1.03 -18.28 16.18
N HIS A 123 0.79 -17.46 15.14
CA HIS A 123 1.68 -17.28 13.99
C HIS A 123 2.17 -15.83 13.91
N ARG A 124 3.36 -15.61 13.34
CA ARG A 124 3.92 -14.27 13.11
C ARG A 124 4.26 -14.07 11.64
N GLY A 125 3.53 -13.16 11.01
CA GLY A 125 3.84 -12.69 9.67
C GLY A 125 4.85 -11.55 9.67
N TRP A 126 5.06 -10.99 8.49
CA TRP A 126 5.85 -9.80 8.26
C TRP A 126 4.95 -8.57 8.20
N THR A 127 5.41 -7.46 8.78
CA THR A 127 4.77 -6.15 8.63
C THR A 127 5.81 -5.12 8.23
N TRP A 128 5.36 -4.00 7.68
CA TRP A 128 6.15 -2.79 7.60
C TRP A 128 6.03 -2.01 8.91
N HIS A 129 7.10 -1.34 9.28
CA HIS A 129 7.15 -0.48 10.45
C HIS A 129 7.97 0.77 10.14
N ALA A 130 7.35 1.90 10.43
CA ALA A 130 7.97 3.21 10.41
C ALA A 130 7.41 4.01 11.58
N ILE A 131 8.27 4.63 12.39
CA ILE A 131 7.81 5.40 13.56
C ILE A 131 7.19 6.75 13.17
N HIS A 132 7.47 7.25 11.96
CA HIS A 132 6.73 8.37 11.38
C HIS A 132 5.28 8.02 11.00
N ASP A 133 4.91 6.73 10.99
CA ASP A 133 3.56 6.25 10.71
C ASP A 133 2.75 6.09 12.00
N GLY A 134 2.37 7.22 12.61
CA GLY A 134 1.52 7.25 13.81
C GLY A 134 2.27 7.17 15.13
N GLY A 135 3.61 7.14 15.12
CA GLY A 135 4.43 7.30 16.32
C GLY A 135 4.64 8.76 16.76
N GLY A 136 4.13 9.72 15.97
CA GLY A 136 4.32 11.16 16.17
C GLY A 136 5.68 11.68 15.73
N HIS A 137 6.41 10.93 14.93
CA HIS A 137 7.63 11.38 14.26
C HIS A 137 7.29 11.94 12.88
N SER A 138 8.09 12.86 12.37
CA SER A 138 8.00 13.33 10.99
C SER A 138 8.91 12.49 10.09
N LEU A 139 8.68 12.57 8.78
CA LEU A 139 9.61 12.15 7.74
C LEU A 139 10.58 13.30 7.45
N GLU A 140 11.88 13.06 7.59
CA GLU A 140 12.95 14.02 7.37
C GLU A 140 13.84 13.58 6.18
N LEU A 141 14.09 14.51 5.25
CA LEU A 141 15.05 14.32 4.17
C LEU A 141 16.48 14.25 4.74
N MET A 142 17.24 13.23 4.35
CA MET A 142 18.57 12.98 4.89
C MET A 142 19.68 13.72 4.14
N GLN A 143 19.72 13.59 2.81
CA GLN A 143 20.74 14.18 1.95
C GLN A 143 20.10 15.02 0.83
N PRO A 144 20.03 16.36 0.99
CA PRO A 144 19.44 17.29 0.01
C PRO A 144 20.07 17.31 -1.39
N GLY A 145 21.31 16.84 -1.53
CA GLY A 145 21.99 16.71 -2.82
C GLY A 145 21.45 15.58 -3.70
N LEU A 146 20.74 14.62 -3.11
CA LEU A 146 20.10 13.50 -3.81
C LEU A 146 18.60 13.75 -3.97
N PHE A 147 17.98 13.10 -4.96
CA PHE A 147 16.54 13.27 -5.20
C PHE A 147 15.69 12.88 -3.98
N ASN A 148 14.72 13.72 -3.64
CA ASN A 148 13.78 13.51 -2.53
C ASN A 148 12.63 12.57 -2.88
N ASN A 149 12.57 12.03 -4.09
CA ASN A 149 11.55 11.04 -4.47
C ASN A 149 12.05 9.59 -4.32
N HIS A 150 13.09 9.39 -3.50
CA HIS A 150 13.64 8.08 -3.15
C HIS A 150 13.50 7.86 -1.65
N GLY A 151 12.68 6.88 -1.23
CA GLY A 151 12.41 6.60 0.19
C GLY A 151 13.69 6.32 1.01
N GLN A 152 14.71 5.74 0.37
CA GLN A 152 16.02 5.51 0.97
C GLN A 152 16.81 6.77 1.37
N ASN A 153 16.35 7.96 0.95
CA ASN A 153 16.87 9.27 1.33
C ASN A 153 15.97 9.98 2.38
N TRP A 154 15.01 9.26 2.96
CA TRP A 154 14.16 9.73 4.04
C TRP A 154 14.32 8.86 5.26
N HIS A 155 14.14 9.47 6.43
CA HIS A 155 14.14 8.76 7.69
C HIS A 155 13.13 9.38 8.65
N SER A 156 12.68 8.61 9.64
CA SER A 156 11.87 9.19 10.71
C SER A 156 12.73 10.13 11.57
N SER A 157 12.19 11.26 11.99
CA SER A 157 12.85 12.16 12.93
C SER A 157 13.34 11.44 14.18
N LEU A 158 14.43 11.90 14.81
CA LEU A 158 14.92 11.29 16.06
C LEU A 158 14.00 11.58 17.25
N ALA A 159 13.29 12.72 17.23
CA ALA A 159 12.36 13.13 18.27
C ALA A 159 10.92 13.23 17.72
N LYS A 160 9.94 12.97 18.58
CA LYS A 160 8.53 13.23 18.28
C LYS A 160 8.31 14.71 17.97
N GLY A 161 7.42 15.01 17.04
CA GLY A 161 7.14 16.35 16.53
C GLY A 161 8.19 16.88 15.55
N GLY A 162 9.23 16.09 15.26
CA GLY A 162 10.19 16.43 14.20
C GLY A 162 11.11 17.61 14.51
N THR A 163 11.62 18.21 13.46
CA THR A 163 12.57 19.33 13.50
C THR A 163 12.04 20.64 12.93
N ALA A 164 10.76 20.74 12.65
CA ALA A 164 10.09 21.93 12.10
C ALA A 164 10.75 23.28 12.47
N GLY A 165 11.16 24.02 11.44
CA GLY A 165 11.86 25.29 11.52
C GLY A 165 13.37 25.19 11.78
N ARG A 166 13.95 23.98 11.84
CA ARG A 166 15.36 23.70 12.15
C ARG A 166 15.91 22.65 11.20
N ALA A 167 17.23 22.49 11.18
CA ALA A 167 17.86 21.45 10.39
C ALA A 167 17.39 20.05 10.83
N ASN A 168 17.10 19.19 9.85
CA ASN A 168 16.70 17.79 10.08
C ASN A 168 17.66 17.05 11.00
N SER A 169 17.10 16.33 11.96
CA SER A 169 17.83 15.50 12.91
C SER A 169 18.52 14.31 12.24
N THR A 170 18.04 13.90 11.06
CA THR A 170 18.60 12.81 10.24
C THR A 170 19.49 13.30 9.11
N LYS A 171 19.77 14.62 9.03
CA LYS A 171 20.61 15.18 7.96
C LYS A 171 22.01 14.56 8.02
N ILE A 172 22.48 14.06 6.89
CA ILE A 172 23.80 13.43 6.78
C ILE A 172 24.51 13.91 5.52
N ALA A 173 25.83 14.09 5.62
CA ALA A 173 26.66 14.52 4.49
C ALA A 173 26.96 13.36 3.54
N ASN A 174 27.24 12.18 4.09
CA ASN A 174 27.48 10.96 3.33
C ASN A 174 26.33 9.96 3.55
N LEU A 175 25.49 9.74 2.53
CA LEU A 175 24.39 8.78 2.60
C LEU A 175 24.86 7.45 1.99
N PRO A 176 24.55 6.27 2.57
CA PRO A 176 24.82 5.01 1.90
C PRO A 176 24.22 4.99 0.48
N PRO A 177 24.94 4.45 -0.53
CA PRO A 177 24.49 4.51 -1.91
C PRO A 177 23.05 4.02 -2.06
N LEU A 178 22.20 4.79 -2.75
CA LEU A 178 20.83 4.39 -3.05
C LEU A 178 20.87 3.20 -4.01
N ILE A 179 20.16 2.12 -3.68
CA ILE A 179 20.04 0.94 -4.55
C ILE A 179 18.61 0.87 -5.08
N LEU A 180 18.41 1.21 -6.34
CA LEU A 180 17.09 1.43 -6.95
C LEU A 180 16.85 0.47 -8.11
N GLY A 181 15.58 0.18 -8.40
CA GLY A 181 15.20 -0.53 -9.62
C GLY A 181 15.80 -1.93 -9.76
N VAL A 182 16.09 -2.61 -8.64
CA VAL A 182 16.63 -3.96 -8.69
C VAL A 182 15.62 -4.90 -9.34
N ILE A 183 16.04 -5.60 -10.39
CA ILE A 183 15.17 -6.50 -11.17
C ILE A 183 15.99 -7.65 -11.73
N HIS A 184 15.40 -8.86 -11.77
CA HIS A 184 16.00 -10.02 -12.43
C HIS A 184 15.35 -10.24 -13.80
N THR A 185 16.10 -10.78 -14.75
CA THR A 185 15.62 -11.16 -16.08
C THR A 185 16.32 -12.45 -16.52
N PRO A 186 15.59 -13.41 -17.13
CA PRO A 186 14.14 -13.40 -17.38
C PRO A 186 13.31 -13.50 -16.09
N ALA A 187 12.09 -12.95 -16.11
CA ALA A 187 11.21 -12.94 -14.93
C ALA A 187 10.74 -14.34 -14.50
N VAL A 188 10.73 -15.29 -15.43
CA VAL A 188 10.48 -16.71 -15.17
C VAL A 188 11.54 -17.48 -15.96
N PRO A 189 12.74 -17.72 -15.37
CA PRO A 189 13.82 -18.43 -16.05
C PRO A 189 13.52 -19.90 -16.25
N ARG A 190 14.00 -20.45 -17.36
CA ARG A 190 14.13 -21.91 -17.56
C ARG A 190 15.43 -22.42 -16.97
N SER A 191 15.54 -23.74 -16.84
CA SER A 191 16.73 -24.39 -16.33
C SER A 191 17.98 -24.21 -17.20
N THR A 192 17.78 -23.78 -18.45
CA THR A 192 18.83 -23.40 -19.40
C THR A 192 19.11 -21.91 -19.45
N ASP A 193 18.37 -21.08 -18.72
CA ASP A 193 18.51 -19.63 -18.76
C ASP A 193 19.42 -19.15 -17.63
N PRO A 194 20.51 -18.42 -17.92
CA PRO A 194 21.18 -17.62 -16.90
C PRO A 194 20.29 -16.44 -16.50
N VAL A 195 20.44 -15.96 -15.26
CA VAL A 195 19.61 -14.88 -14.71
C VAL A 195 20.46 -13.64 -14.48
N THR A 196 20.18 -12.58 -15.24
CA THR A 196 20.81 -11.27 -15.04
C THR A 196 20.02 -10.46 -14.01
N VAL A 197 20.70 -9.96 -12.98
CA VAL A 197 20.14 -8.98 -12.03
C VAL A 197 20.76 -7.64 -12.32
N THR A 198 19.93 -6.62 -12.50
CA THR A 198 20.35 -5.23 -12.68
C THR A 198 19.91 -4.38 -11.51
N ALA A 199 20.67 -3.34 -11.19
CA ALA A 199 20.34 -2.33 -10.19
C ALA A 199 20.85 -0.96 -10.64
N ARG A 200 20.16 0.11 -10.25
CA ARG A 200 20.70 1.47 -10.29
C ARG A 200 21.34 1.79 -8.95
N VAL A 201 22.56 2.28 -8.96
CA VAL A 201 23.25 2.76 -7.76
C VAL A 201 23.53 4.25 -7.93
N ILE A 202 23.03 5.05 -6.99
CA ILE A 202 23.18 6.51 -6.98
C ILE A 202 23.80 6.92 -5.66
N ASP A 203 24.79 7.79 -5.74
CA ASP A 203 25.51 8.33 -4.59
C ASP A 203 25.76 9.83 -4.84
N GLU A 204 25.88 10.63 -3.78
CA GLU A 204 26.25 12.04 -3.92
C GLU A 204 27.68 12.20 -4.45
N SER A 205 28.53 11.17 -4.31
CA SER A 205 29.89 11.06 -4.83
C SER A 205 30.04 9.74 -5.59
N PRO A 206 29.56 9.66 -6.86
CA PRO A 206 29.45 8.40 -7.60
C PRO A 206 30.80 7.74 -7.97
N ASP A 207 31.90 8.47 -7.84
CA ASP A 207 33.23 7.95 -8.11
C ASP A 207 33.64 6.93 -7.02
N GLY A 208 33.92 5.71 -7.45
CA GLY A 208 34.34 4.61 -6.56
C GLY A 208 33.17 3.86 -5.90
N THR A 209 31.94 4.06 -6.36
CA THR A 209 30.82 3.22 -5.92
C THR A 209 30.92 1.80 -6.50
N GLU A 210 30.82 0.80 -5.63
CA GLU A 210 30.83 -0.61 -6.00
C GLU A 210 29.49 -1.28 -5.66
N ALA A 211 29.11 -2.30 -6.42
CA ALA A 211 27.91 -3.09 -6.16
C ALA A 211 28.18 -4.60 -6.24
N GLN A 212 27.53 -5.36 -5.36
CA GLN A 212 27.61 -6.82 -5.33
C GLN A 212 26.20 -7.42 -5.28
N LEU A 213 26.02 -8.47 -6.08
CA LEU A 213 24.86 -9.34 -6.03
C LEU A 213 25.16 -10.52 -5.11
N HIS A 214 24.30 -10.73 -4.13
CA HIS A 214 24.38 -11.88 -3.22
C HIS A 214 23.21 -12.81 -3.51
N TYR A 215 23.46 -14.09 -3.76
CA TYR A 215 22.40 -15.07 -4.02
C TYR A 215 22.64 -16.41 -3.32
N ARG A 216 21.56 -17.16 -3.07
CA ARG A 216 21.61 -18.53 -2.57
C ARG A 216 20.41 -19.34 -3.05
N LEU A 217 20.57 -20.66 -3.11
CA LEU A 217 19.44 -21.57 -3.19
C LEU A 217 18.65 -21.54 -1.88
N ASP A 218 17.32 -21.62 -1.98
CA ASP A 218 16.44 -21.66 -0.81
C ASP A 218 16.86 -22.76 0.18
N GLY A 219 16.81 -22.43 1.47
CA GLY A 219 17.24 -23.31 2.56
C GLY A 219 18.75 -23.44 2.76
N LYS A 220 19.60 -22.86 1.89
CA LYS A 220 21.06 -22.84 2.12
C LYS A 220 21.43 -21.71 3.09
N ALA A 221 22.46 -21.95 3.90
CA ALA A 221 22.89 -20.98 4.91
C ALA A 221 23.62 -19.76 4.28
N ASN A 222 24.57 -20.02 3.39
CA ASN A 222 25.50 -19.00 2.90
C ASN A 222 25.06 -18.43 1.55
N PHE A 223 25.29 -17.12 1.36
CA PHE A 223 25.18 -16.45 0.07
C PHE A 223 26.49 -16.56 -0.71
N HIS A 224 26.36 -16.75 -2.02
CA HIS A 224 27.41 -16.51 -3.00
C HIS A 224 27.37 -15.04 -3.42
N SER A 225 28.53 -14.42 -3.58
CA SER A 225 28.65 -13.02 -3.96
C SER A 225 29.26 -12.91 -5.36
N LEU A 226 28.66 -12.06 -6.19
CA LEU A 226 29.12 -11.71 -7.53
C LEU A 226 29.29 -10.20 -7.61
N THR A 227 30.45 -9.73 -8.07
CA THR A 227 30.64 -8.32 -8.40
C THR A 227 29.70 -7.94 -9.54
N MET A 228 28.96 -6.85 -9.37
CA MET A 228 28.13 -6.30 -10.44
C MET A 228 28.98 -5.36 -11.30
N ALA A 229 29.06 -5.65 -12.59
CA ALA A 229 29.74 -4.80 -13.56
C ALA A 229 28.91 -3.53 -13.82
N GLN A 230 29.57 -2.38 -13.79
CA GLN A 230 28.97 -1.12 -14.18
C GLN A 230 28.79 -1.08 -15.71
N SER A 231 27.56 -0.87 -16.17
CA SER A 231 27.14 -0.86 -17.59
C SER A 231 26.64 0.51 -18.06
N GLY A 232 26.74 1.53 -17.19
CA GLY A 232 26.42 2.94 -17.42
C GLY A 232 26.70 3.75 -16.16
N ALA A 233 26.48 5.07 -16.18
CA ALA A 233 26.84 5.96 -15.05
C ALA A 233 26.33 5.45 -13.69
N GLU A 234 25.09 4.95 -13.64
CA GLU A 234 24.46 4.45 -12.41
C GLU A 234 24.03 2.98 -12.52
N GLN A 235 24.26 2.30 -13.65
CA GLN A 235 23.67 0.98 -13.92
C GLN A 235 24.67 -0.14 -13.62
N PHE A 236 24.27 -1.10 -12.80
CA PHE A 236 25.09 -2.24 -12.39
C PHE A 236 24.37 -3.55 -12.74
N ALA A 237 25.13 -4.56 -13.17
CA ALA A 237 24.58 -5.87 -13.50
C ALA A 237 25.50 -7.04 -13.10
N ALA A 238 24.92 -8.13 -12.62
CA ALA A 238 25.60 -9.42 -12.46
C ALA A 238 24.71 -10.55 -12.97
N THR A 239 25.33 -11.65 -13.40
CA THR A 239 24.62 -12.82 -13.93
C THR A 239 24.80 -14.03 -13.03
N ILE A 240 23.70 -14.54 -12.50
CA ILE A 240 23.64 -15.81 -11.79
C ILE A 240 23.62 -16.93 -12.84
N PRO A 241 24.49 -17.95 -12.74
CA PRO A 241 24.46 -19.11 -13.63
C PRO A 241 23.12 -19.84 -13.59
N GLU A 242 22.84 -20.58 -14.65
CA GLU A 242 21.69 -21.48 -14.79
C GLU A 242 21.46 -22.33 -13.54
N GLN A 243 20.19 -22.53 -13.17
CA GLN A 243 19.80 -23.32 -12.00
C GLN A 243 18.80 -24.41 -12.41
N ALA A 244 18.75 -25.51 -11.67
CA ALA A 244 17.84 -26.62 -11.98
C ALA A 244 16.36 -26.21 -11.88
N ASP A 245 15.50 -26.89 -12.64
CA ASP A 245 14.05 -26.68 -12.60
C ASP A 245 13.47 -26.79 -11.18
N GLY A 246 12.50 -25.92 -10.88
CA GLY A 246 11.81 -25.84 -9.59
C GLY A 246 12.61 -25.15 -8.47
N GLN A 247 13.90 -24.84 -8.64
CA GLN A 247 14.69 -24.18 -7.62
C GLN A 247 14.20 -22.75 -7.35
N VAL A 248 14.04 -22.41 -6.07
CA VAL A 248 13.81 -21.04 -5.61
C VAL A 248 15.15 -20.43 -5.20
N ILE A 249 15.45 -19.25 -5.74
CA ILE A 249 16.68 -18.51 -5.48
C ILE A 249 16.33 -17.26 -4.69
N GLU A 250 17.03 -17.06 -3.59
CA GLU A 250 16.99 -15.83 -2.81
C GLU A 250 18.19 -14.95 -3.14
N PHE A 251 17.96 -13.66 -3.37
CA PHE A 251 19.03 -12.71 -3.67
C PHE A 251 18.79 -11.32 -3.09
N TYR A 252 19.85 -10.53 -2.99
CA TYR A 252 19.83 -9.11 -2.66
C TYR A 252 21.05 -8.40 -3.26
N VAL A 253 21.01 -7.08 -3.32
CA VAL A 253 22.14 -6.25 -3.78
C VAL A 253 22.73 -5.49 -2.61
N SER A 254 24.05 -5.39 -2.54
CA SER A 254 24.75 -4.45 -1.67
C SER A 254 25.50 -3.42 -2.50
N ALA A 255 25.60 -2.20 -2.02
CA ALA A 255 26.43 -1.16 -2.61
C ALA A 255 27.25 -0.47 -1.52
N THR A 256 28.47 -0.06 -1.89
CA THR A 256 29.43 0.61 -1.01
C THR A 256 30.03 1.80 -1.76
N ASP A 257 30.15 2.93 -1.09
CA ASP A 257 30.81 4.12 -1.65
C ASP A 257 32.35 4.06 -1.48
N SER A 258 33.05 5.09 -1.97
CA SER A 258 34.50 5.21 -1.82
C SER A 258 34.99 5.47 -0.39
N GLN A 259 34.08 5.79 0.55
CA GLN A 259 34.37 6.02 1.96
C GLN A 259 34.07 4.80 2.84
N GLY A 260 33.57 3.70 2.25
CA GLY A 260 33.24 2.45 2.93
C GLY A 260 31.83 2.41 3.56
N VAL A 261 31.00 3.42 3.32
CA VAL A 261 29.59 3.43 3.72
C VAL A 261 28.81 2.50 2.79
N ALA A 262 28.05 1.58 3.39
CA ALA A 262 27.39 0.51 2.64
C ALA A 262 25.92 0.35 3.00
N ARG A 263 25.17 -0.16 2.03
CA ARG A 263 23.74 -0.50 2.14
C ARG A 263 23.45 -1.84 1.47
N THR A 264 22.38 -2.50 1.91
CA THR A 264 21.76 -3.61 1.17
C THR A 264 20.34 -3.26 0.76
N TRP A 265 19.87 -3.78 -0.37
CA TRP A 265 18.48 -3.72 -0.78
C TRP A 265 17.93 -5.10 -1.11
N PRO A 266 16.78 -5.49 -0.51
CA PRO A 266 15.98 -4.71 0.44
C PRO A 266 16.64 -4.65 1.82
N ILE A 267 16.36 -3.60 2.60
CA ILE A 267 16.70 -3.55 4.03
C ILE A 267 15.70 -4.42 4.78
N ALA A 268 16.19 -5.50 5.39
CA ALA A 268 15.37 -6.50 6.06
C ALA A 268 16.17 -7.23 7.15
N PRO A 269 15.51 -7.79 8.17
CA PRO A 269 16.11 -8.71 9.13
C PRO A 269 16.70 -9.94 8.42
N GLY A 270 17.72 -10.56 9.02
CA GLY A 270 18.41 -11.72 8.42
C GLY A 270 17.51 -12.94 8.19
N ASP A 271 16.39 -13.04 8.90
CA ASP A 271 15.43 -14.13 8.78
C ASP A 271 14.25 -13.82 7.85
N CYS A 272 14.20 -12.60 7.30
CA CYS A 272 13.24 -12.19 6.27
C CYS A 272 13.77 -12.56 4.89
N PRO A 273 13.00 -13.31 4.09
CA PRO A 273 13.33 -13.50 2.68
C PRO A 273 13.54 -12.15 1.99
N ARG A 274 14.63 -12.04 1.24
CA ARG A 274 14.98 -10.87 0.43
C ARG A 274 14.17 -10.85 -0.87
N LEU A 275 14.82 -11.00 -2.02
CA LEU A 275 14.17 -11.05 -3.33
C LEU A 275 14.17 -12.50 -3.81
N LEU A 276 13.09 -12.94 -4.48
CA LEU A 276 12.97 -14.32 -4.93
C LEU A 276 12.75 -14.39 -6.43
N TYR A 277 13.36 -15.38 -7.07
CA TYR A 277 12.90 -15.91 -8.34
C TYR A 277 12.83 -17.44 -8.27
N GLN A 278 12.11 -18.05 -9.21
CA GLN A 278 11.99 -19.50 -9.31
C GLN A 278 12.20 -19.92 -10.75
N VAL A 279 12.99 -20.98 -10.95
CA VAL A 279 13.16 -21.63 -12.24
C VAL A 279 11.93 -22.46 -12.56
N ASP A 280 11.38 -22.30 -13.76
CA ASP A 280 10.21 -23.06 -14.22
C ASP A 280 10.30 -23.41 -15.70
N ASP A 281 10.49 -24.70 -15.98
CA ASP A 281 10.49 -25.25 -17.35
C ASP A 281 9.07 -25.49 -17.89
N GLN A 282 8.02 -25.31 -17.06
CA GLN A 282 6.65 -25.51 -17.49
C GLN A 282 6.24 -24.54 -18.61
N VAL A 283 5.65 -25.11 -19.67
CA VAL A 283 5.04 -24.33 -20.74
C VAL A 283 3.62 -23.91 -20.32
N VAL A 284 3.48 -22.66 -19.89
CA VAL A 284 2.17 -22.09 -19.59
C VAL A 284 1.55 -21.53 -20.87
N THR A 285 0.42 -22.12 -21.27
CA THR A 285 -0.33 -21.71 -22.46
C THR A 285 -0.76 -20.23 -22.39
N PRO A 286 -0.71 -19.47 -23.50
CA PRO A 286 -1.28 -18.13 -23.56
C PRO A 286 -2.80 -18.14 -23.26
N GLY A 287 -3.33 -17.01 -22.81
CA GLY A 287 -4.75 -16.87 -22.50
C GLY A 287 -4.99 -15.90 -21.35
N ARG A 288 -5.67 -16.36 -20.31
CA ARG A 288 -5.96 -15.56 -19.11
C ARG A 288 -4.68 -15.11 -18.39
N PRO A 289 -4.73 -13.98 -17.65
CA PRO A 289 -3.63 -13.52 -16.81
C PRO A 289 -3.10 -14.64 -15.92
N VAL A 290 -1.78 -14.64 -15.74
CA VAL A 290 -1.08 -15.58 -14.88
C VAL A 290 -0.44 -14.81 -13.75
N HIS A 291 -0.70 -15.26 -12.53
CA HIS A 291 -0.08 -14.75 -11.32
C HIS A 291 0.77 -15.86 -10.71
N ARG A 292 2.06 -15.61 -10.51
CA ARG A 292 2.96 -16.51 -9.79
C ARG A 292 3.29 -15.90 -8.44
N ILE A 293 3.15 -16.70 -7.40
CA ILE A 293 3.57 -16.40 -6.04
C ILE A 293 4.78 -17.30 -5.76
N ILE A 294 5.90 -16.68 -5.42
CA ILE A 294 7.13 -17.39 -5.06
C ILE A 294 7.39 -17.11 -3.59
N LEU A 295 7.53 -18.19 -2.82
CA LEU A 295 7.82 -18.21 -1.39
C LEU A 295 9.03 -19.12 -1.16
N THR A 296 9.85 -18.78 -0.16
CA THR A 296 10.80 -19.76 0.38
C THR A 296 10.04 -20.91 1.01
N LYS A 297 10.69 -22.07 1.14
CA LYS A 297 10.13 -23.26 1.79
C LYS A 297 9.63 -22.94 3.19
N ARG A 298 10.38 -22.14 3.95
CA ARG A 298 9.99 -21.74 5.32
C ARG A 298 8.67 -20.97 5.33
N GLU A 299 8.52 -19.99 4.44
CA GLU A 299 7.30 -19.17 4.36
C GLU A 299 6.12 -19.98 3.81
N HIS A 300 6.36 -20.85 2.83
CA HIS A 300 5.35 -21.77 2.29
C HIS A 300 4.86 -22.78 3.34
N ASP A 301 5.78 -23.35 4.14
CA ASP A 301 5.44 -24.27 5.22
C ASP A 301 4.62 -23.56 6.32
N GLU A 302 4.94 -22.32 6.66
CA GLU A 302 4.18 -21.49 7.61
C GLU A 302 2.75 -21.22 7.08
N LEU A 303 2.60 -20.83 5.81
CA LEU A 303 1.30 -20.62 5.19
C LEU A 303 0.46 -21.92 5.16
N THR A 304 1.12 -23.05 4.89
CA THR A 304 0.52 -24.38 4.93
C THR A 304 0.05 -24.74 6.34
N GLN A 305 0.83 -24.46 7.38
CA GLN A 305 0.44 -24.69 8.77
C GLN A 305 -0.78 -23.86 9.16
N ILE A 306 -0.82 -22.58 8.79
CA ILE A 306 -1.99 -21.72 8.99
C ILE A 306 -3.23 -22.30 8.28
N GLY A 307 -3.05 -22.82 7.07
CA GLY A 307 -4.11 -23.41 6.24
C GLY A 307 -4.69 -24.74 6.74
N ARG A 308 -3.98 -25.45 7.62
CA ARG A 308 -4.45 -26.70 8.26
C ARG A 308 -5.33 -26.45 9.48
N ARG A 309 -5.32 -25.23 10.02
CA ARG A 309 -6.09 -24.88 11.22
C ARG A 309 -7.58 -24.71 10.89
N PRO A 310 -8.48 -24.98 11.85
CA PRO A 310 -9.90 -24.71 11.66
C PRO A 310 -10.13 -23.21 11.43
N TRP A 311 -11.14 -22.88 10.62
CA TRP A 311 -11.39 -21.52 10.13
C TRP A 311 -11.57 -20.48 11.24
N HIS A 312 -12.15 -20.87 12.39
CA HIS A 312 -12.38 -20.00 13.55
C HIS A 312 -11.13 -19.81 14.44
N ASN A 313 -10.04 -20.53 14.17
CA ASN A 313 -8.78 -20.45 14.92
C ASN A 313 -7.60 -20.47 13.94
N THR A 314 -7.61 -19.53 13.01
CA THR A 314 -6.64 -19.36 11.93
C THR A 314 -5.77 -18.12 12.17
N SER A 315 -4.97 -17.71 11.18
CA SER A 315 -4.15 -16.50 11.27
C SER A 315 -4.17 -15.65 10.00
N ASP A 316 -4.10 -14.33 10.16
CA ASP A 316 -3.82 -13.34 9.11
C ASP A 316 -2.34 -12.99 8.97
N ALA A 317 -1.45 -13.73 9.64
CA ALA A 317 -0.01 -13.64 9.42
C ALA A 317 0.31 -13.74 7.91
N GLN A 318 1.01 -12.74 7.40
CA GLN A 318 1.42 -12.66 5.99
C GLN A 318 2.89 -13.01 5.80
N MET A 319 3.14 -13.82 4.79
CA MET A 319 4.44 -14.29 4.39
C MET A 319 5.11 -13.31 3.41
N SER A 320 6.43 -13.25 3.40
CA SER A 320 7.21 -12.45 2.43
C SER A 320 7.46 -13.26 1.16
N GLY A 321 7.20 -12.66 0.00
CA GLY A 321 7.37 -13.35 -1.27
C GLY A 321 7.64 -12.44 -2.45
N THR A 322 7.66 -13.06 -3.64
CA THR A 322 7.67 -12.36 -4.93
C THR A 322 6.40 -12.70 -5.69
N PHE A 323 5.80 -11.68 -6.31
CA PHE A 323 4.64 -11.81 -7.17
C PHE A 323 5.01 -11.46 -8.61
N ILE A 324 4.74 -12.36 -9.55
CA ILE A 324 4.95 -12.12 -10.98
C ILE A 324 3.60 -12.16 -11.67
N ASN A 325 3.27 -11.10 -12.39
CA ASN A 325 2.08 -11.03 -13.23
C ASN A 325 2.47 -11.08 -14.69
N ARG A 326 1.87 -11.99 -15.46
CA ARG A 326 1.96 -12.05 -16.92
C ARG A 326 0.59 -11.88 -17.55
N GLU A 327 0.43 -10.87 -18.38
CA GLU A 327 -0.79 -10.61 -19.13
C GLU A 327 -0.52 -9.72 -20.35
N SER A 328 -1.30 -9.91 -21.42
CA SER A 328 -1.19 -9.12 -22.66
C SER A 328 0.25 -9.03 -23.21
N GLY A 329 1.03 -10.11 -23.07
CA GLY A 329 2.43 -10.16 -23.50
C GLY A 329 3.43 -9.44 -22.59
N GLN A 330 2.97 -8.76 -21.53
CA GLN A 330 3.82 -8.08 -20.55
C GLN A 330 4.00 -8.95 -19.31
N THR A 331 5.19 -8.86 -18.70
CA THR A 331 5.50 -9.53 -17.43
C THR A 331 6.05 -8.50 -16.45
N HIS A 332 5.51 -8.47 -15.24
CA HIS A 332 5.91 -7.56 -14.18
C HIS A 332 6.25 -8.36 -12.91
N VAL A 333 7.33 -7.98 -12.23
CA VAL A 333 7.82 -8.61 -11.00
C VAL A 333 7.69 -7.64 -9.83
N TYR A 334 7.15 -8.12 -8.71
CA TYR A 334 6.97 -7.35 -7.48
C TYR A 334 7.57 -8.11 -6.31
N TYR A 335 8.60 -7.55 -5.70
CA TYR A 335 9.30 -8.17 -4.58
C TYR A 335 8.78 -7.69 -3.22
N ASN A 336 9.07 -8.49 -2.19
CA ASN A 336 8.68 -8.24 -0.81
C ASN A 336 7.18 -8.00 -0.64
N VAL A 337 6.37 -8.68 -1.45
CA VAL A 337 4.91 -8.68 -1.27
C VAL A 337 4.56 -9.44 0.01
N GLY A 338 3.44 -9.09 0.62
CA GLY A 338 2.83 -9.85 1.71
C GLY A 338 1.82 -10.85 1.17
N VAL A 339 1.96 -12.14 1.46
CA VAL A 339 1.02 -13.19 1.01
C VAL A 339 0.38 -13.84 2.22
N ARG A 340 -0.95 -13.83 2.32
CA ARG A 340 -1.67 -14.51 3.40
C ARG A 340 -2.91 -15.24 2.91
N LEU A 341 -3.37 -16.20 3.70
CA LEU A 341 -4.71 -16.75 3.53
C LEU A 341 -5.75 -15.67 3.84
N ARG A 342 -6.90 -15.73 3.15
CA ARG A 342 -8.02 -14.80 3.37
C ARG A 342 -9.35 -15.52 3.50
N GLY A 343 -10.33 -14.81 4.04
CA GLY A 343 -11.70 -15.28 4.25
C GLY A 343 -11.93 -15.75 5.68
N THR A 344 -13.16 -16.17 5.97
CA THR A 344 -13.56 -16.76 7.26
C THR A 344 -13.82 -18.25 7.04
N THR A 345 -15.08 -18.66 6.87
CA THR A 345 -15.49 -20.06 6.61
C THR A 345 -14.83 -20.65 5.37
N SER A 346 -14.60 -19.84 4.33
CA SER A 346 -13.88 -20.26 3.10
C SER A 346 -12.46 -20.77 3.34
N ARG A 347 -11.85 -20.50 4.49
CA ARG A 347 -10.56 -21.12 4.88
C ARG A 347 -10.67 -22.63 5.12
N ALA A 348 -11.87 -23.16 5.37
CA ALA A 348 -12.07 -24.60 5.49
C ALA A 348 -11.98 -25.31 4.13
N ALA A 349 -12.20 -24.62 3.01
CA ALA A 349 -12.24 -25.24 1.68
C ALA A 349 -10.87 -25.79 1.24
N THR A 350 -10.87 -26.89 0.47
CA THR A 350 -9.63 -27.53 -0.02
C THR A 350 -8.70 -26.53 -0.71
N HIS A 351 -9.24 -25.75 -1.65
CA HIS A 351 -8.51 -24.66 -2.29
C HIS A 351 -8.70 -23.38 -1.51
N LYS A 352 -7.61 -22.85 -0.98
CA LYS A 352 -7.60 -21.66 -0.12
C LYS A 352 -7.51 -20.39 -0.97
N SER A 353 -8.20 -19.35 -0.52
CA SER A 353 -8.07 -18.00 -1.09
C SER A 353 -6.83 -17.30 -0.53
N ARG A 354 -6.17 -16.47 -1.37
CA ARG A 354 -5.01 -15.66 -0.98
C ARG A 354 -5.37 -14.17 -0.98
N ARG A 355 -4.67 -13.40 -0.17
CA ARG A 355 -4.51 -11.95 -0.34
C ARG A 355 -3.03 -11.68 -0.58
N VAL A 356 -2.74 -10.87 -1.60
CA VAL A 356 -1.40 -10.37 -1.89
C VAL A 356 -1.40 -8.87 -1.62
N ASN A 357 -0.54 -8.42 -0.71
CA ASN A 357 -0.32 -7.03 -0.36
C ASN A 357 0.98 -6.53 -1.00
N PHE A 358 0.92 -5.38 -1.65
CA PHE A 358 2.02 -4.70 -2.31
C PHE A 358 2.41 -3.48 -1.48
N PRO A 359 3.72 -3.23 -1.28
CA PRO A 359 4.18 -2.02 -0.61
C PRO A 359 3.64 -0.75 -1.31
N ASN A 360 3.20 0.24 -0.53
CA ASN A 360 2.53 1.44 -1.06
C ASN A 360 3.44 2.40 -1.85
N ASP A 361 4.76 2.23 -1.76
CA ASP A 361 5.75 2.93 -2.58
C ASP A 361 5.90 2.33 -3.99
N ARG A 362 5.49 1.07 -4.19
CA ARG A 362 5.57 0.33 -5.46
C ARG A 362 4.31 -0.51 -5.72
N SER A 363 3.16 0.13 -5.56
CA SER A 363 1.84 -0.48 -5.75
C SER A 363 1.67 -1.17 -7.11
N TRP A 364 0.85 -2.22 -7.15
CA TRP A 364 0.51 -2.89 -8.40
C TRP A 364 -0.69 -2.21 -9.07
N ARG A 365 -0.43 -1.45 -10.15
CA ARG A 365 -1.48 -0.74 -10.92
C ARG A 365 -2.33 0.20 -10.03
N GLY A 366 -1.66 0.92 -9.14
CA GLY A 366 -2.32 1.79 -8.17
C GLY A 366 -3.05 1.06 -7.05
N ARG A 367 -2.80 -0.24 -6.85
CA ARG A 367 -3.40 -1.06 -5.79
C ARG A 367 -2.32 -1.57 -4.82
N THR A 368 -2.56 -1.38 -3.54
CA THR A 368 -1.74 -1.92 -2.43
C THR A 368 -2.11 -3.34 -2.05
N ALA A 369 -3.20 -3.89 -2.60
CA ALA A 369 -3.55 -5.28 -2.40
C ALA A 369 -4.48 -5.82 -3.48
N ILE A 370 -4.49 -7.14 -3.61
CA ILE A 370 -5.47 -7.90 -4.38
C ILE A 370 -5.94 -9.11 -3.59
N ASN A 371 -7.16 -9.53 -3.88
CA ASN A 371 -7.67 -10.80 -3.41
C ASN A 371 -7.69 -11.82 -4.54
N LEU A 372 -7.27 -13.04 -4.25
CA LEU A 372 -7.35 -14.20 -5.15
C LEU A 372 -8.30 -15.21 -4.50
N ASN A 373 -9.52 -15.27 -4.99
CA ASN A 373 -10.58 -16.11 -4.43
C ASN A 373 -10.71 -17.46 -5.13
N ALA A 374 -10.72 -18.52 -4.32
CA ALA A 374 -10.87 -19.90 -4.78
C ALA A 374 -12.33 -20.37 -4.81
N ILE A 375 -13.22 -19.72 -4.07
CA ILE A 375 -14.61 -20.16 -3.91
C ILE A 375 -15.46 -19.61 -5.05
N HIS A 376 -16.06 -20.47 -5.87
CA HIS A 376 -16.95 -20.09 -6.97
C HIS A 376 -16.45 -18.88 -7.80
N PRO A 377 -15.22 -18.91 -8.36
CA PRO A 377 -14.63 -17.75 -9.04
C PRO A 377 -15.51 -17.25 -10.21
N HIS A 378 -16.15 -18.17 -10.93
CA HIS A 378 -17.09 -17.87 -12.02
C HIS A 378 -18.31 -17.05 -11.55
N ALA A 379 -18.86 -17.37 -10.37
CA ALA A 379 -20.01 -16.65 -9.83
C ALA A 379 -19.62 -15.23 -9.39
N GLN A 380 -18.42 -15.05 -8.83
CA GLN A 380 -17.92 -13.74 -8.44
C GLN A 380 -17.66 -12.83 -9.64
N GLU A 381 -17.12 -13.38 -10.74
CA GLU A 381 -16.93 -12.64 -11.98
C GLU A 381 -18.26 -12.22 -12.60
N LEU A 382 -19.21 -13.15 -12.70
CA LEU A 382 -20.53 -12.88 -13.25
C LEU A 382 -21.28 -11.84 -12.40
N GLY A 383 -21.28 -12.00 -11.07
CA GLY A 383 -21.89 -11.06 -10.14
C GLY A 383 -21.29 -9.66 -10.27
N SER A 384 -19.97 -9.54 -10.18
CA SER A 384 -19.28 -8.25 -10.39
C SER A 384 -19.63 -7.59 -11.73
N ALA A 385 -19.72 -8.36 -12.81
CA ALA A 385 -20.08 -7.83 -14.12
C ALA A 385 -21.53 -7.33 -14.14
N LEU A 386 -22.48 -8.10 -13.61
CA LEU A 386 -23.90 -7.76 -13.63
C LEU A 386 -24.24 -6.57 -12.74
N PHE A 387 -23.66 -6.49 -11.53
CA PHE A 387 -23.82 -5.31 -10.67
C PHE A 387 -23.32 -4.04 -11.37
N ARG A 388 -22.12 -4.08 -11.97
CA ARG A 388 -21.57 -2.92 -12.69
C ARG A 388 -22.39 -2.55 -13.93
N LEU A 389 -22.90 -3.53 -14.68
CA LEU A 389 -23.80 -3.30 -15.82
C LEU A 389 -25.13 -2.69 -15.39
N ALA A 390 -25.62 -3.00 -14.19
CA ALA A 390 -26.81 -2.38 -13.59
C ALA A 390 -26.55 -0.94 -13.05
N GLY A 391 -25.31 -0.44 -13.18
CA GLY A 391 -24.90 0.86 -12.65
C GLY A 391 -24.66 0.86 -11.14
N LEU A 392 -24.49 -0.32 -10.53
CA LEU A 392 -24.22 -0.46 -9.10
C LEU A 392 -22.71 -0.53 -8.82
N PRO A 393 -22.24 0.03 -7.69
CA PRO A 393 -20.89 -0.19 -7.21
C PRO A 393 -20.60 -1.67 -6.98
N ALA A 394 -19.53 -2.19 -7.58
CA ALA A 394 -19.00 -3.51 -7.24
C ALA A 394 -17.50 -3.60 -7.55
N PRO A 395 -16.72 -4.34 -6.74
CA PRO A 395 -15.31 -4.58 -7.01
C PRO A 395 -15.11 -5.16 -8.40
N ARG A 396 -14.05 -4.73 -9.10
CA ARG A 396 -13.62 -5.37 -10.35
C ARG A 396 -13.24 -6.82 -10.04
N ALA A 397 -13.79 -7.76 -10.80
CA ALA A 397 -13.44 -9.17 -10.76
C ALA A 397 -13.00 -9.69 -12.13
N ARG A 398 -12.03 -10.62 -12.16
CA ARG A 398 -11.62 -11.35 -13.38
C ARG A 398 -10.98 -12.71 -13.07
N ALA A 399 -11.11 -13.66 -14.01
CA ALA A 399 -10.47 -14.96 -13.93
C ALA A 399 -8.96 -14.86 -14.13
N VAL A 400 -8.20 -15.46 -13.21
CA VAL A 400 -6.73 -15.54 -13.30
C VAL A 400 -6.26 -16.96 -12.99
N ARG A 401 -5.17 -17.37 -13.61
CA ARG A 401 -4.47 -18.61 -13.23
C ARG A 401 -3.43 -18.25 -12.19
N VAL A 402 -3.40 -18.99 -11.09
CA VAL A 402 -2.47 -18.72 -9.98
C VAL A 402 -1.53 -19.91 -9.84
N PHE A 403 -0.25 -19.63 -9.75
CA PHE A 403 0.79 -20.59 -9.45
C PHE A 403 1.44 -20.21 -8.12
N GLU A 404 1.68 -21.17 -7.25
CA GLU A 404 2.41 -20.99 -5.99
C GLU A 404 3.57 -21.99 -5.99
N ASN A 405 4.80 -21.48 -6.02
CA ASN A 405 6.02 -22.30 -6.14
C ASN A 405 5.95 -23.33 -7.30
N ASN A 406 5.61 -22.87 -8.52
CA ASN A 406 5.37 -23.67 -9.74
C ASN A 406 4.19 -24.66 -9.69
N GLU A 407 3.46 -24.76 -8.59
CA GLU A 407 2.23 -25.54 -8.53
C GLU A 407 1.05 -24.67 -9.00
N GLN A 408 0.33 -25.11 -10.04
CA GLN A 408 -0.92 -24.46 -10.42
C GLN A 408 -1.98 -24.70 -9.36
N LEU A 409 -2.54 -23.62 -8.84
CA LEU A 409 -3.60 -23.65 -7.85
C LEU A 409 -4.98 -23.72 -8.51
N GLY A 410 -5.91 -24.35 -7.79
CA GLY A 410 -7.32 -24.47 -8.18
C GLY A 410 -7.61 -25.81 -8.87
N GLY A 411 -8.71 -26.44 -8.49
CA GLY A 411 -9.13 -27.74 -9.02
C GLY A 411 -10.25 -27.63 -10.06
N ALA A 412 -10.97 -28.75 -10.26
CA ALA A 412 -12.10 -28.84 -11.18
C ALA A 412 -13.21 -27.83 -10.85
N ASN A 413 -13.55 -27.66 -9.57
CA ASN A 413 -14.58 -26.72 -9.10
C ASN A 413 -14.20 -25.24 -9.31
N GLN A 414 -12.91 -24.97 -9.46
CA GLN A 414 -12.35 -23.66 -9.79
C GLN A 414 -12.17 -23.46 -11.29
N PHE A 415 -12.39 -24.50 -12.10
CA PHE A 415 -12.00 -24.57 -13.51
C PHE A 415 -10.51 -24.26 -13.71
N GLY A 416 -9.64 -24.52 -12.71
CA GLY A 416 -8.23 -24.14 -12.71
C GLY A 416 -7.96 -22.63 -12.59
N HIS A 417 -8.92 -21.85 -12.08
CA HIS A 417 -8.83 -20.38 -11.97
C HIS A 417 -9.18 -19.87 -10.57
N TYR A 418 -8.74 -18.64 -10.29
CA TYR A 418 -9.16 -17.85 -9.16
C TYR A 418 -9.84 -16.59 -9.67
N ALA A 419 -10.72 -16.00 -8.87
CA ALA A 419 -11.20 -14.65 -9.11
C ALA A 419 -10.21 -13.66 -8.48
N GLU A 420 -9.59 -12.81 -9.29
CA GLU A 420 -8.88 -11.63 -8.81
C GLU A 420 -9.90 -10.54 -8.51
N LEU A 421 -9.96 -10.03 -7.28
CA LEU A 421 -10.83 -8.93 -6.89
C LEU A 421 -10.07 -7.80 -6.22
N ASP A 422 -10.55 -6.58 -6.46
CA ASP A 422 -10.15 -5.42 -5.67
C ASP A 422 -10.62 -5.58 -4.22
N PRO A 423 -9.75 -5.33 -3.22
CA PRO A 423 -10.19 -5.15 -1.85
C PRO A 423 -11.07 -3.90 -1.72
N LEU A 424 -12.06 -3.96 -0.83
CA LEU A 424 -12.85 -2.80 -0.43
C LEU A 424 -11.99 -1.88 0.45
N ASN A 425 -11.38 -0.86 -0.16
CA ASN A 425 -10.47 0.10 0.47
C ASN A 425 -10.53 1.45 -0.25
N SER A 426 -9.67 2.39 0.14
CA SER A 426 -9.63 3.73 -0.47
C SER A 426 -9.26 3.70 -1.95
N GLU A 427 -8.43 2.76 -2.41
CA GLU A 427 -8.13 2.63 -3.84
C GLU A 427 -9.32 2.13 -4.68
N TYR A 428 -10.16 1.25 -4.11
CA TYR A 428 -11.44 0.89 -4.73
C TYR A 428 -12.37 2.09 -4.81
N ILE A 429 -12.50 2.86 -3.73
CA ILE A 429 -13.34 4.07 -3.69
C ILE A 429 -12.88 5.11 -4.70
N ARG A 430 -11.58 5.38 -4.82
CA ARG A 430 -11.03 6.30 -5.83
C ARG A 430 -11.35 5.86 -7.26
N TRP A 431 -11.35 4.55 -7.51
CA TRP A 431 -11.72 4.03 -8.82
C TRP A 431 -13.24 4.12 -9.06
N GLN A 432 -14.06 3.81 -8.06
CA GLN A 432 -15.51 3.72 -8.17
C GLN A 432 -16.19 5.11 -8.15
N PHE A 433 -15.67 6.04 -7.36
CA PHE A 433 -16.21 7.38 -7.11
C PHE A 433 -15.13 8.47 -7.29
N PRO A 434 -14.53 8.63 -8.48
CA PRO A 434 -13.35 9.48 -8.69
C PRO A 434 -13.56 10.97 -8.40
N ASN A 435 -14.81 11.43 -8.31
CA ASN A 435 -15.16 12.82 -8.01
C ASN A 435 -15.62 13.03 -6.56
N ASP A 436 -15.69 11.97 -5.77
CA ASP A 436 -16.16 12.01 -4.38
C ASP A 436 -15.57 10.82 -3.61
N ASP A 437 -14.23 10.71 -3.57
CA ASP A 437 -13.49 9.54 -3.07
C ASP A 437 -13.03 9.63 -1.62
N ASN A 438 -13.39 10.71 -0.92
CA ASN A 438 -12.95 10.98 0.46
C ASN A 438 -13.97 10.53 1.52
N GLY A 439 -15.03 9.85 1.09
CA GLY A 439 -16.13 9.41 1.95
C GLY A 439 -15.82 8.18 2.79
N ASN A 440 -16.83 7.73 3.53
CA ASN A 440 -16.74 6.59 4.44
C ASN A 440 -17.30 5.32 3.79
N LEU A 441 -16.47 4.28 3.71
CA LEU A 441 -16.83 2.94 3.27
C LEU A 441 -16.98 2.03 4.50
N TYR A 442 -18.15 1.45 4.66
CA TYR A 442 -18.45 0.50 5.74
C TYR A 442 -18.69 -0.89 5.15
N LYS A 443 -17.95 -1.89 5.61
CA LYS A 443 -18.21 -3.29 5.25
C LYS A 443 -19.08 -3.94 6.33
N GLY A 444 -20.25 -4.44 5.94
CA GLY A 444 -21.14 -5.17 6.84
C GLY A 444 -20.61 -6.56 7.18
N GLY A 445 -20.62 -6.91 8.46
CA GLY A 445 -20.43 -8.27 8.94
C GLY A 445 -21.74 -8.96 9.33
N GLY A 446 -21.63 -10.13 9.95
CA GLY A 446 -22.78 -10.96 10.35
C GLY A 446 -23.69 -10.38 11.44
N HIS A 447 -23.44 -9.17 11.92
CA HIS A 447 -24.32 -8.42 12.82
C HIS A 447 -24.75 -7.06 12.25
N ALA A 448 -24.34 -6.72 11.04
CA ALA A 448 -24.73 -5.49 10.37
C ALA A 448 -26.11 -5.64 9.70
N ASP A 449 -27.18 -5.53 10.47
CA ASP A 449 -28.57 -5.79 10.05
C ASP A 449 -29.42 -4.51 9.85
N LEU A 450 -28.76 -3.36 9.68
CA LEU A 450 -29.38 -2.03 9.56
C LEU A 450 -30.17 -1.56 10.80
N THR A 451 -30.00 -2.21 11.96
CA THR A 451 -30.60 -1.74 13.22
C THR A 451 -29.87 -0.51 13.77
N TYR A 452 -30.64 0.47 14.26
CA TYR A 452 -30.11 1.59 15.04
C TYR A 452 -29.67 1.13 16.43
N LEU A 453 -28.41 1.33 16.77
CA LEU A 453 -27.79 0.90 18.04
C LEU A 453 -27.56 2.05 19.04
N GLY A 454 -28.08 3.24 18.73
CA GLY A 454 -27.84 4.46 19.51
C GLY A 454 -26.94 5.47 18.80
N ASP A 455 -26.68 6.58 19.49
CA ASP A 455 -25.95 7.74 18.96
C ASP A 455 -24.41 7.60 19.05
N GLU A 456 -23.92 6.57 19.74
CA GLU A 456 -22.49 6.38 19.99
C GLU A 456 -21.84 5.51 18.90
N PRO A 457 -20.62 5.82 18.44
CA PRO A 457 -19.91 5.01 17.43
C PRO A 457 -19.56 3.59 17.87
N ALA A 458 -19.29 3.37 19.17
CA ALA A 458 -18.67 2.14 19.66
C ALA A 458 -19.43 0.85 19.29
N PRO A 459 -20.77 0.75 19.42
CA PRO A 459 -21.52 -0.44 19.02
C PRO A 459 -21.39 -0.78 17.52
N TYR A 460 -21.27 0.22 16.65
CA TYR A 460 -21.16 -0.01 15.20
C TYR A 460 -19.77 -0.48 14.78
N ALA A 461 -18.74 -0.11 15.55
CA ALA A 461 -17.34 -0.47 15.30
C ALA A 461 -16.97 -1.87 15.85
N GLU A 462 -17.88 -2.54 16.57
CA GLU A 462 -17.65 -3.87 17.11
C GLU A 462 -17.39 -4.91 16.00
N LEU A 463 -16.68 -5.98 16.37
CA LEU A 463 -16.38 -7.07 15.46
C LEU A 463 -17.69 -7.65 14.89
N HIS A 464 -17.71 -7.86 13.57
CA HIS A 464 -18.87 -8.35 12.81
C HIS A 464 -20.03 -7.36 12.62
N PHE A 465 -19.93 -6.11 13.07
CA PHE A 465 -20.84 -5.02 12.68
C PHE A 465 -20.34 -4.30 11.43
N TYR A 466 -20.08 -2.99 11.50
CA TYR A 466 -19.73 -2.16 10.35
C TYR A 466 -18.25 -1.84 10.36
N ALA A 467 -17.44 -2.71 9.76
CA ALA A 467 -16.01 -2.49 9.67
C ALA A 467 -15.71 -1.31 8.73
N LYS A 468 -15.37 -0.15 9.29
CA LYS A 468 -15.00 1.05 8.54
C LYS A 468 -13.67 0.84 7.78
N GLN A 469 -13.72 0.87 6.45
CA GLN A 469 -12.61 0.57 5.55
C GLN A 469 -11.83 1.82 5.09
N THR A 470 -12.45 2.99 5.13
CA THR A 470 -11.83 4.29 4.84
C THR A 470 -12.04 5.24 6.01
N ASN A 471 -11.09 6.14 6.28
CA ASN A 471 -11.16 7.10 7.39
C ASN A 471 -11.42 6.45 8.77
N ALA A 472 -10.94 5.22 8.98
CA ALA A 472 -11.17 4.45 10.21
C ALA A 472 -10.57 5.14 11.45
N TRP A 473 -9.44 5.83 11.26
CA TRP A 473 -8.72 6.58 12.30
C TRP A 473 -9.56 7.70 12.94
N GLN A 474 -10.53 8.27 12.21
CA GLN A 474 -11.40 9.32 12.76
C GLN A 474 -12.39 8.79 13.80
N ASN A 475 -12.69 7.49 13.78
CA ASN A 475 -13.74 6.87 14.59
C ASN A 475 -15.12 7.59 14.52
N ASP A 476 -15.37 8.33 13.44
CA ASP A 476 -16.63 9.01 13.18
C ASP A 476 -17.58 8.10 12.38
N TYR A 477 -18.74 7.76 12.95
CA TYR A 477 -19.77 6.94 12.34
C TYR A 477 -21.08 7.73 12.15
N SER A 478 -21.04 9.06 12.29
CA SER A 478 -22.23 9.92 12.32
C SER A 478 -23.12 9.75 11.08
N ASP A 479 -22.53 9.62 9.89
CA ASP A 479 -23.26 9.37 8.64
C ASP A 479 -24.07 8.07 8.68
N LEU A 480 -23.45 6.97 9.12
CA LEU A 480 -24.09 5.68 9.28
C LEU A 480 -25.17 5.74 10.36
N ILE A 481 -24.86 6.33 11.51
CA ILE A 481 -25.79 6.48 12.64
C ILE A 481 -27.05 7.25 12.19
N GLU A 482 -26.88 8.32 11.42
CA GLU A 482 -27.99 9.10 10.87
C GLU A 482 -28.85 8.28 9.88
N LEU A 483 -28.22 7.48 9.00
CA LEU A 483 -28.93 6.58 8.10
C LEU A 483 -29.77 5.56 8.91
N LEU A 484 -29.14 4.86 9.83
CA LEU A 484 -29.77 3.77 10.59
C LEU A 484 -30.89 4.28 11.51
N ARG A 485 -30.70 5.47 12.11
CA ARG A 485 -31.76 6.14 12.87
C ARG A 485 -33.00 6.40 12.03
N ALA A 486 -32.81 6.90 10.82
CA ALA A 486 -33.91 7.22 9.93
C ALA A 486 -34.60 5.95 9.38
N LEU A 487 -33.85 4.87 9.10
CA LEU A 487 -34.44 3.57 8.75
C LEU A 487 -35.24 2.95 9.91
N GLY A 488 -34.86 3.23 11.16
CA GLY A 488 -35.57 2.75 12.36
C GLY A 488 -36.92 3.44 12.64
N GLN A 489 -37.28 4.49 11.89
CA GLN A 489 -38.55 5.21 12.06
C GLN A 489 -39.63 4.62 11.15
N ALA A 490 -40.35 3.62 11.66
CA ALA A 490 -41.28 2.77 10.90
C ALA A 490 -42.44 3.49 10.17
N ASP A 491 -42.77 4.72 10.58
CA ASP A 491 -43.90 5.49 10.04
C ASP A 491 -43.48 6.53 8.98
N GLU A 492 -42.19 6.65 8.66
CA GLU A 492 -41.68 7.58 7.66
C GLU A 492 -41.15 6.86 6.42
N PRO A 493 -41.33 7.41 5.21
CA PRO A 493 -40.69 6.86 4.02
C PRO A 493 -39.17 6.90 4.18
N PRO A 494 -38.42 5.95 3.58
CA PRO A 494 -36.97 5.96 3.65
C PRO A 494 -36.41 7.33 3.24
N PRO A 495 -35.46 7.90 4.00
CA PRO A 495 -35.00 9.27 3.78
C PRO A 495 -34.29 9.37 2.43
N ALA A 496 -34.98 9.87 1.40
CA ALA A 496 -34.38 10.12 0.09
C ALA A 496 -33.21 11.12 0.14
N SER A 497 -33.06 11.86 1.25
CA SER A 497 -31.92 12.73 1.57
C SER A 497 -30.69 11.98 2.12
N ARG A 498 -30.83 10.72 2.55
CA ARG A 498 -29.76 9.89 3.13
C ARG A 498 -29.52 8.58 2.40
N MET A 499 -30.43 8.17 1.51
CA MET A 499 -30.34 6.92 0.77
C MET A 499 -30.55 7.16 -0.72
N ASN A 500 -29.70 6.58 -1.56
CA ASN A 500 -29.92 6.57 -3.00
C ASN A 500 -30.95 5.48 -3.34
N ILE A 501 -32.24 5.80 -3.22
CA ILE A 501 -33.35 4.85 -3.36
C ILE A 501 -33.25 4.03 -4.66
N ASP A 502 -32.91 4.66 -5.78
CA ASP A 502 -32.78 3.96 -7.06
C ASP A 502 -31.63 2.93 -7.06
N ALA A 503 -30.47 3.27 -6.49
CA ALA A 503 -29.37 2.31 -6.33
C ALA A 503 -29.76 1.13 -5.41
N TRP A 504 -30.46 1.40 -4.30
CA TRP A 504 -30.91 0.36 -3.38
C TRP A 504 -31.96 -0.56 -4.01
N MET A 505 -32.94 -0.01 -4.74
CA MET A 505 -33.95 -0.82 -5.42
C MET A 505 -33.33 -1.67 -6.54
N ARG A 506 -32.37 -1.12 -7.29
CA ARG A 506 -31.60 -1.90 -8.27
C ARG A 506 -30.75 -2.98 -7.60
N HIS A 507 -30.14 -2.70 -6.46
CA HIS A 507 -29.37 -3.68 -5.69
C HIS A 507 -30.23 -4.88 -5.30
N LEU A 508 -31.42 -4.64 -4.73
CA LEU A 508 -32.39 -5.69 -4.41
C LEU A 508 -32.83 -6.46 -5.67
N ALA A 509 -33.16 -5.75 -6.75
CA ALA A 509 -33.58 -6.38 -8.01
C ALA A 509 -32.49 -7.25 -8.63
N VAL A 510 -31.22 -6.84 -8.60
CA VAL A 510 -30.10 -7.64 -9.10
C VAL A 510 -29.91 -8.90 -8.26
N HIS A 511 -30.03 -8.80 -6.92
CA HIS A 511 -29.97 -9.98 -6.06
C HIS A 511 -31.08 -11.00 -6.35
N ASP A 512 -32.31 -10.52 -6.54
CA ASP A 512 -33.46 -11.36 -6.90
C ASP A 512 -33.26 -12.03 -8.28
N LEU A 513 -32.85 -11.26 -9.29
CA LEU A 513 -32.56 -11.76 -10.64
C LEU A 513 -31.44 -12.81 -10.67
N LEU A 514 -30.45 -12.68 -9.79
CA LEU A 514 -29.35 -13.63 -9.65
C LEU A 514 -29.75 -14.90 -8.90
N GLY A 515 -30.89 -14.91 -8.21
CA GLY A 515 -31.23 -15.95 -7.24
C GLY A 515 -30.14 -16.06 -6.17
N ASN A 516 -29.67 -14.92 -5.65
CA ASN A 516 -28.59 -14.95 -4.66
C ASN A 516 -29.06 -15.61 -3.37
N GLU A 517 -28.49 -16.77 -3.03
CA GLU A 517 -28.77 -17.51 -1.80
C GLU A 517 -27.72 -17.28 -0.69
N GLU A 518 -26.70 -16.44 -0.95
CA GLU A 518 -25.72 -16.07 0.09
C GLU A 518 -26.32 -15.12 1.13
N THR A 519 -25.64 -15.01 2.28
CA THR A 519 -26.04 -14.10 3.35
C THR A 519 -26.02 -12.66 2.87
N SER A 520 -27.17 -11.99 2.78
CA SER A 520 -27.27 -10.61 2.31
C SER A 520 -28.54 -9.94 2.81
N LEU A 521 -28.61 -8.62 2.67
CA LEU A 521 -29.83 -7.85 2.96
C LEU A 521 -31.05 -8.36 2.19
N ALA A 522 -30.86 -8.91 0.97
CA ALA A 522 -31.93 -9.44 0.13
C ALA A 522 -32.45 -10.82 0.59
N THR A 523 -31.64 -11.59 1.33
CA THR A 523 -32.00 -12.92 1.83
C THR A 523 -32.46 -12.92 3.28
N SER A 524 -32.74 -11.73 3.84
CA SER A 524 -33.07 -11.51 5.26
C SER A 524 -32.00 -12.03 6.24
N ASP A 525 -30.76 -12.16 5.75
CA ASP A 525 -29.58 -12.50 6.53
C ASP A 525 -28.65 -11.28 6.66
N ARG A 526 -27.54 -11.44 7.37
CA ARG A 526 -26.65 -10.36 7.80
C ARG A 526 -25.31 -10.47 7.09
N GLY A 527 -24.77 -9.34 6.62
CA GLY A 527 -23.44 -9.28 6.01
C GLY A 527 -23.44 -9.34 4.47
N ASP A 528 -22.23 -9.49 3.91
CA ASP A 528 -21.89 -9.45 2.47
C ASP A 528 -22.45 -8.28 1.63
N TYR A 529 -22.58 -7.13 2.27
CA TYR A 529 -22.74 -5.85 1.59
C TYR A 529 -21.72 -4.83 2.11
N ALA A 530 -21.60 -3.72 1.40
CA ALA A 530 -20.89 -2.55 1.86
C ALA A 530 -21.72 -1.30 1.56
N LEU A 531 -21.55 -0.28 2.39
CA LEU A 531 -22.23 1.00 2.28
C LEU A 531 -21.19 2.08 2.06
N TYR A 532 -21.44 2.99 1.12
CA TYR A 532 -20.58 4.14 0.90
C TYR A 532 -21.35 5.46 1.04
N ALA A 533 -20.84 6.36 1.88
CA ALA A 533 -21.29 7.75 1.96
C ALA A 533 -20.17 8.69 1.50
N GLY A 534 -20.41 9.42 0.41
CA GLY A 534 -19.50 10.42 -0.13
C GLY A 534 -19.50 11.71 0.69
N THR A 535 -18.54 12.58 0.42
CA THR A 535 -18.46 13.91 1.05
C THR A 535 -19.38 14.93 0.38
N ALA A 536 -19.56 14.83 -0.95
CA ALA A 536 -20.44 15.67 -1.73
C ALA A 536 -21.83 15.04 -1.89
N GLU A 537 -21.90 13.75 -2.19
CA GLU A 537 -23.12 12.96 -2.20
C GLU A 537 -23.19 12.13 -0.92
N ARG A 538 -23.90 12.66 0.09
CA ARG A 538 -24.04 12.01 1.41
C ARG A 538 -25.09 10.91 1.44
N ARG A 539 -25.83 10.69 0.34
CA ARG A 539 -26.77 9.57 0.26
C ARG A 539 -26.00 8.27 0.08
N PHE A 540 -26.29 7.30 0.94
CA PHE A 540 -25.65 6.00 0.87
C PHE A 540 -25.97 5.28 -0.44
N ALA A 541 -24.90 4.85 -1.10
CA ALA A 541 -24.90 4.03 -2.31
C ALA A 541 -24.50 2.59 -2.03
#